data_AF-A0A0G3GY35-F1
#
_entry.id   AF-A0A0G3GY35-F1
#
_cell.length_a   1.000
_cell.length_b   1.000
_cell.length_c   1.000
_cell.angle_alpha   90.00
_cell.angle_beta   90.00
_cell.angle_gamma   90.00
#
_symmetry.space_group_name_H-M   'P 1'
#
loop_
_entity.id
_entity.type
_entity.pdbx_description
1 polymer ?
#
loop_
_entity_poly.entity_id
_entity_poly.type
_entity_poly.pdbx_seq_one_letter_code
_entity_poly.pdbx_strand_id
1 'polypeptide(L)'
;MGTVADQNNYEFLLSKPVYSANQLKKLGKALVQGEAISNSDLMKSFLIQHVKLTGAYSQVLFRVLSEAPCFLHPDQFSAFSNWGLELSARVKSEDTLRDKLIRSGHHDLSRIRDVSGLRIQGDISLRNQYLLAQKILGALEAIGLDTKIIDRIQEPIQGVPRDTH
;
A
#
# COMPACT_ATOMS: atom_id res chain seq x y z
N MET A 1 -8.78 23.36 9.63
CA MET A 1 -9.03 22.77 10.96
C MET A 1 -9.45 21.33 10.75
N GLY A 2 -8.53 20.38 10.90
CA GLY A 2 -8.88 18.95 10.87
C GLY A 2 -9.65 18.60 12.15
N THR A 3 -10.76 17.88 12.02
CA THR A 3 -11.60 17.51 13.16
C THR A 3 -10.96 16.38 13.95
N VAL A 4 -11.39 16.20 15.21
CA VAL A 4 -10.92 15.14 16.14
C VAL A 4 -11.05 13.72 15.56
N ALA A 5 -11.90 13.52 14.55
CA ALA A 5 -12.03 12.25 13.83
C ALA A 5 -10.82 11.91 12.92
N ASP A 6 -10.10 12.91 12.39
CA ASP A 6 -8.91 12.69 11.57
C ASP A 6 -7.70 12.23 12.40
N GLN A 7 -7.60 12.65 13.67
CA GLN A 7 -6.49 12.27 14.54
C GLN A 7 -6.53 10.79 14.93
N ASN A 8 -7.71 10.25 15.24
CA ASN A 8 -7.89 8.86 15.66
C ASN A 8 -7.55 7.83 14.55
N ASN A 9 -7.64 8.20 13.27
CA ASN A 9 -7.38 7.26 12.18
C ASN A 9 -5.88 7.09 11.85
N TYR A 10 -5.05 8.10 12.12
CA TYR A 10 -3.60 8.00 11.89
C TYR A 10 -2.87 7.34 13.06
N GLU A 11 -3.43 7.34 14.26
CA GLU A 11 -2.86 6.60 15.40
C GLU A 11 -2.70 5.11 15.08
N PHE A 12 -3.63 4.54 14.32
CA PHE A 12 -3.53 3.15 13.87
C PHE A 12 -2.26 2.90 13.03
N LEU A 13 -1.84 3.85 12.19
CA LEU A 13 -0.63 3.73 11.36
C LEU A 13 0.65 3.67 12.20
N LEU A 14 0.62 4.27 13.40
CA LEU A 14 1.73 4.25 14.37
C LEU A 14 1.62 3.10 15.37
N SER A 15 0.46 2.45 15.45
CA SER A 15 0.19 1.39 16.41
C SER A 15 1.01 0.13 16.10
N LYS A 16 1.54 -0.50 17.16
CA LYS A 16 2.18 -1.80 17.04
C LYS A 16 1.11 -2.88 16.80
N PRO A 17 1.32 -3.80 15.85
CA PRO A 17 0.41 -4.92 15.68
C PRO A 17 0.43 -5.84 16.91
N VAL A 18 -0.64 -6.62 17.08
CA VAL A 18 -0.80 -7.59 18.19
C VAL A 18 0.12 -8.81 18.11
N TYR A 19 0.93 -8.91 17.05
CA TYR A 19 1.84 -10.03 16.80
C TYR A 19 3.31 -9.58 16.82
N SER A 20 4.17 -10.48 17.31
CA SER A 20 5.62 -10.30 17.38
C SER A 20 6.32 -10.71 16.08
N ALA A 21 7.55 -10.23 15.88
CA ALA A 21 8.41 -10.65 14.76
C ALA A 21 8.65 -12.17 14.73
N ASN A 22 8.80 -12.80 15.91
CA ASN A 22 8.95 -14.25 16.01
C ASN A 22 7.69 -15.01 15.56
N GLN A 23 6.50 -14.48 15.85
CA GLN A 23 5.24 -15.04 15.34
C GLN A 23 5.17 -14.94 13.82
N LEU A 24 5.57 -13.81 13.23
CA LEU A 24 5.62 -13.65 11.76
C LEU A 24 6.62 -14.60 11.09
N LYS A 25 7.77 -14.84 11.72
CA LYS A 25 8.77 -15.81 11.23
C LYS A 25 8.26 -17.25 11.29
N LYS A 26 7.54 -17.62 12.36
CA LYS A 26 6.90 -18.94 12.47
C LYS A 26 5.79 -19.10 11.41
N LEU A 27 4.93 -18.08 11.29
CA LEU A 27 3.85 -18.06 10.31
C LEU A 27 4.38 -18.17 8.87
N GLY A 28 5.44 -17.44 8.53
CA GLY A 28 6.08 -17.51 7.22
C GLY A 28 6.66 -18.89 6.89
N LYS A 29 7.29 -19.57 7.86
CA LYS A 29 7.75 -20.96 7.68
C LYS A 29 6.59 -21.92 7.41
N ALA A 30 5.56 -21.85 8.22
CA ALA A 30 4.37 -22.68 8.09
C ALA A 30 3.68 -22.49 6.72
N LEU A 31 3.60 -21.25 6.21
CA LEU A 31 3.07 -20.96 4.87
C LEU A 31 3.88 -21.67 3.78
N VAL A 32 5.20 -21.54 3.82
CA VAL A 32 6.09 -22.19 2.83
C VAL A 32 5.94 -23.71 2.87
N GLN A 33 5.83 -24.28 4.07
CA GLN A 33 5.65 -25.72 4.29
C GLN A 33 4.26 -26.24 3.92
N GLY A 34 3.29 -25.35 3.65
CA GLY A 34 1.92 -25.72 3.31
C GLY A 34 1.13 -26.26 4.51
N GLU A 35 1.50 -25.85 5.73
CA GLU A 35 0.76 -26.21 6.93
C GLU A 35 -0.64 -25.57 6.92
N ALA A 36 -1.63 -26.20 7.56
CA ALA A 36 -3.01 -25.72 7.62
C ALA A 36 -3.17 -24.54 8.61
N ILE A 37 -2.60 -23.38 8.26
CA ILE A 37 -2.59 -22.18 9.11
C ILE A 37 -3.60 -21.10 8.72
N SER A 38 -4.32 -21.29 7.61
CA SER A 38 -5.28 -20.33 7.05
C SER A 38 -6.38 -19.95 8.05
N ASN A 39 -6.74 -20.88 8.94
CA ASN A 39 -7.76 -20.67 9.98
C ASN A 39 -7.20 -20.24 11.33
N SER A 40 -5.87 -20.11 11.47
CA SER A 40 -5.25 -19.69 12.73
C SER A 40 -5.61 -18.24 13.07
N ASP A 41 -5.82 -17.97 14.35
CA ASP A 41 -6.11 -16.61 14.84
C ASP A 41 -4.99 -15.62 14.49
N LEU A 42 -3.75 -16.12 14.41
CA LEU A 42 -2.59 -15.32 14.03
C LEU A 42 -2.67 -14.89 12.55
N MET A 43 -2.99 -15.80 11.61
CA MET A 43 -3.12 -15.46 10.19
C MET A 43 -4.29 -14.50 9.95
N LYS A 44 -5.43 -14.74 10.61
CA LYS A 44 -6.59 -13.84 10.57
C LYS A 44 -6.23 -12.45 11.08
N SER A 45 -5.60 -12.37 12.25
CA SER A 45 -5.17 -11.09 12.85
C SER A 45 -4.17 -10.35 11.95
N PHE A 46 -3.25 -11.09 11.31
CA PHE A 46 -2.31 -10.55 10.34
C PHE A 46 -3.04 -9.92 9.14
N LEU A 47 -3.93 -10.65 8.47
CA LEU A 47 -4.67 -10.15 7.31
C LEU A 47 -5.60 -8.99 7.67
N ILE A 48 -6.31 -9.07 8.81
CA ILE A 48 -7.18 -7.99 9.30
C ILE A 48 -6.37 -6.71 9.54
N GLN A 49 -5.18 -6.81 10.15
CA GLN A 49 -4.29 -5.66 10.33
C GLN A 49 -3.95 -5.02 8.98
N HIS A 50 -3.64 -5.83 7.96
CA HIS A 50 -3.29 -5.33 6.63
C HIS A 50 -4.47 -4.73 5.86
N VAL A 51 -5.70 -5.21 6.08
CA VAL A 51 -6.92 -4.57 5.57
C VAL A 51 -7.13 -3.21 6.22
N LYS A 52 -6.97 -3.11 7.54
CA LYS A 52 -7.06 -1.82 8.24
C LYS A 52 -5.97 -0.84 7.77
N LEU A 53 -4.75 -1.33 7.53
CA LEU A 53 -3.67 -0.51 6.98
C LEU A 53 -4.03 0.04 5.60
N THR A 54 -4.63 -0.77 4.72
CA THR A 54 -5.10 -0.26 3.42
C THR A 54 -6.15 0.82 3.58
N GLY A 55 -7.09 0.67 4.51
CA GLY A 55 -8.10 1.70 4.80
C GLY A 55 -7.48 3.01 5.29
N ALA A 56 -6.53 2.93 6.23
CA ALA A 56 -5.86 4.12 6.77
C ALA A 56 -5.00 4.84 5.71
N TYR A 57 -4.22 4.09 4.90
CA TYR A 57 -3.48 4.70 3.79
C TYR A 57 -4.39 5.31 2.72
N SER A 58 -5.55 4.70 2.45
CA SER A 58 -6.52 5.27 1.50
C SER A 58 -7.01 6.63 1.98
N GLN A 59 -7.24 6.81 3.28
CA GLN A 59 -7.67 8.11 3.84
C GLN A 59 -6.59 9.19 3.67
N VAL A 60 -5.32 8.86 3.95
CA VAL A 60 -4.18 9.77 3.68
C VAL A 60 -4.20 10.19 2.21
N LEU A 61 -4.35 9.21 1.31
CA LEU A 61 -4.33 9.46 -0.12
C LEU A 61 -5.53 10.30 -0.58
N PHE A 62 -6.74 10.02 -0.11
CA PHE A 62 -7.93 10.82 -0.41
C PHE A 62 -7.74 12.28 0.00
N ARG A 63 -7.16 12.50 1.19
CA ARG A 63 -6.84 13.85 1.65
C ARG A 63 -5.84 14.54 0.71
N VAL A 64 -4.73 13.89 0.38
CA VAL A 64 -3.72 14.45 -0.53
C VAL A 64 -4.32 14.80 -1.89
N LEU A 65 -5.16 13.93 -2.45
CA LEU A 65 -5.82 14.15 -3.74
C LEU A 65 -6.84 15.29 -3.66
N SER A 66 -7.57 15.42 -2.55
CA SER A 66 -8.54 16.51 -2.35
C SER A 66 -7.87 17.89 -2.21
N GLU A 67 -6.66 17.93 -1.66
CA GLU A 67 -5.88 19.17 -1.46
C GLU A 67 -5.04 19.55 -2.70
N ALA A 68 -5.03 18.70 -3.75
CA ALA A 68 -4.21 18.91 -4.95
C ALA A 68 -4.97 18.60 -6.25
N PRO A 69 -6.07 19.33 -6.56
CA PRO A 69 -6.88 19.11 -7.75
C PRO A 69 -6.12 19.36 -9.07
N CYS A 70 -5.00 20.07 -9.03
CA CYS A 70 -4.19 20.39 -10.22
C CYS A 70 -3.48 19.20 -10.87
N PHE A 71 -3.45 18.02 -10.24
CA PHE A 71 -2.96 16.79 -10.88
C PHE A 71 -3.97 16.15 -11.82
N LEU A 72 -5.21 16.62 -11.78
CA LEU A 72 -6.36 16.11 -12.51
C LEU A 72 -6.63 17.09 -13.66
N HIS A 73 -5.85 17.00 -14.75
CA HIS A 73 -6.11 17.86 -15.88
C HIS A 73 -7.38 17.38 -16.61
N PRO A 74 -8.32 18.29 -16.94
CA PRO A 74 -9.51 17.95 -17.72
C PRO A 74 -9.16 17.98 -19.20
N ASP A 75 -8.88 16.80 -19.75
CA ASP A 75 -8.90 16.64 -21.19
C ASP A 75 -10.37 16.43 -21.59
N GLN A 76 -10.79 17.25 -22.55
CA GLN A 76 -12.16 17.58 -22.92
C GLN A 76 -13.09 16.35 -23.08
N PHE A 77 -14.36 16.57 -22.74
CA PHE A 77 -15.56 15.71 -22.90
C PHE A 77 -15.97 14.82 -21.69
N SER A 78 -16.98 15.34 -20.97
CA SER A 78 -18.21 14.59 -20.64
C SER A 78 -18.11 13.35 -19.76
N ALA A 79 -18.10 13.53 -18.44
CA ALA A 79 -19.04 12.86 -17.54
C ALA A 79 -18.83 13.34 -16.09
N PHE A 80 -19.93 13.55 -15.39
CA PHE A 80 -19.93 13.62 -13.93
C PHE A 80 -19.27 12.33 -13.36
N SER A 81 -18.45 12.49 -12.32
CA SER A 81 -17.81 11.44 -11.48
C SER A 81 -16.85 10.46 -12.16
N ASN A 82 -15.63 10.91 -12.48
CA ASN A 82 -14.36 10.19 -12.28
C ASN A 82 -13.25 11.03 -12.91
N TRP A 83 -12.41 11.66 -12.08
CA TRP A 83 -11.34 12.56 -12.49
C TRP A 83 -10.15 11.83 -13.14
N GLY A 84 -10.37 10.96 -14.12
CA GLY A 84 -9.32 10.20 -14.83
C GLY A 84 -8.45 9.28 -13.96
N LEU A 85 -8.67 9.26 -12.64
CA LEU A 85 -7.91 8.50 -11.65
C LEU A 85 -8.76 7.38 -11.06
N GLU A 86 -8.23 6.18 -11.10
CA GLU A 86 -8.70 5.01 -10.39
C GLU A 86 -7.79 4.73 -9.19
N LEU A 87 -8.40 4.65 -8.00
CA LEU A 87 -7.73 4.19 -6.79
C LEU A 87 -8.16 2.75 -6.51
N SER A 88 -7.20 1.83 -6.50
CA SER A 88 -7.43 0.45 -6.05
C SER A 88 -6.57 0.13 -4.83
N ALA A 89 -7.14 -0.64 -3.91
CA ALA A 89 -6.44 -1.17 -2.74
C ALA A 89 -6.49 -2.69 -2.78
N ARG A 90 -5.38 -3.33 -2.42
CA ARG A 90 -5.28 -4.78 -2.39
C ARG A 90 -4.46 -5.23 -1.18
N VAL A 91 -4.99 -6.22 -0.47
CA VAL A 91 -4.21 -7.04 0.45
C VAL A 91 -3.90 -8.36 -0.25
N LYS A 92 -2.67 -8.84 -0.11
CA LYS A 92 -2.29 -10.14 -0.67
C LYS A 92 -3.00 -11.28 0.03
N SER A 93 -3.49 -12.23 -0.77
CA SER A 93 -4.00 -13.49 -0.26
C SER A 93 -2.88 -14.34 0.33
N GLU A 94 -3.27 -15.31 1.14
CA GLU A 94 -2.38 -16.32 1.69
C GLU A 94 -1.52 -16.99 0.62
N ASP A 95 -2.14 -17.47 -0.46
CA ASP A 95 -1.44 -18.10 -1.59
C ASP A 95 -0.42 -17.15 -2.21
N THR A 96 -0.79 -15.88 -2.41
CA THR A 96 0.13 -14.88 -2.97
C THR A 96 1.32 -14.62 -2.03
N LEU A 97 1.10 -14.63 -0.72
CA LEU A 97 2.16 -14.49 0.28
C LEU A 97 3.09 -15.70 0.28
N ARG A 98 2.52 -16.91 0.26
CA ARG A 98 3.26 -18.17 0.16
C ARG A 98 4.14 -18.20 -1.09
N ASP A 99 3.59 -17.94 -2.26
CA ASP A 99 4.33 -17.90 -3.53
C ASP A 99 5.48 -16.89 -3.49
N LYS A 100 5.24 -15.74 -2.85
CA LYS A 100 6.26 -14.70 -2.69
C LYS A 100 7.40 -15.13 -1.74
N LEU A 101 7.07 -15.81 -0.64
CA LEU A 101 8.05 -16.36 0.28
C LEU A 101 8.92 -17.42 -0.42
N ILE A 102 8.28 -18.37 -1.11
CA ILE A 102 8.96 -19.41 -1.89
C ILE A 102 9.90 -18.79 -2.92
N ARG A 103 9.40 -17.85 -3.75
CA ARG A 103 10.19 -17.20 -4.80
C ARG A 103 11.37 -16.39 -4.27
N SER A 104 11.23 -15.78 -3.09
CA SER A 104 12.30 -14.96 -2.50
C SER A 104 13.33 -15.78 -1.70
N GLY A 105 13.08 -17.07 -1.46
CA GLY A 105 13.89 -17.89 -0.57
C GLY A 105 13.87 -17.40 0.89
N HIS A 106 12.82 -16.66 1.29
CA HIS A 106 12.65 -16.12 2.63
C HIS A 106 11.44 -16.73 3.31
N HIS A 107 11.55 -17.03 4.61
CA HIS A 107 10.48 -17.64 5.40
C HIS A 107 9.93 -16.68 6.46
N ASP A 108 10.12 -15.37 6.26
CA ASP A 108 9.75 -14.34 7.23
C ASP A 108 8.79 -13.34 6.59
N LEU A 109 7.55 -13.34 7.05
CA LEU A 109 6.51 -12.45 6.54
C LEU A 109 6.83 -10.97 6.76
N SER A 110 7.61 -10.62 7.79
CA SER A 110 8.00 -9.23 8.04
C SER A 110 8.86 -8.63 6.92
N ARG A 111 9.44 -9.47 6.06
CA ARG A 111 10.24 -9.03 4.90
C ARG A 111 9.39 -8.66 3.68
N ILE A 112 8.11 -9.03 3.66
CA ILE A 112 7.22 -8.66 2.57
C ILE A 112 6.67 -7.26 2.85
N ARG A 113 7.13 -6.27 2.07
CA ARG A 113 6.71 -4.87 2.25
C ARG A 113 5.34 -4.55 1.61
N ASP A 114 4.98 -5.26 0.55
CA ASP A 114 3.79 -5.02 -0.26
C ASP A 114 2.67 -6.04 0.06
N VAL A 115 2.44 -6.29 1.35
CA VAL A 115 1.27 -7.06 1.80
C VAL A 115 0.00 -6.24 1.62
N SER A 116 0.05 -4.98 2.06
CA SER A 116 -0.94 -3.93 1.79
C SER A 116 -0.42 -3.08 0.63
N GLY A 117 -1.18 -2.97 -0.45
CA GLY A 117 -0.83 -2.15 -1.60
C GLY A 117 -1.99 -1.23 -1.99
N LEU A 118 -1.65 0.01 -2.32
CA LEU A 118 -2.55 0.95 -2.96
C LEU A 118 -1.97 1.31 -4.32
N ARG A 119 -2.84 1.48 -5.32
CA ARG A 119 -2.47 1.85 -6.68
C ARG A 119 -3.34 3.01 -7.13
N ILE A 120 -2.67 4.02 -7.66
CA ILE A 120 -3.28 5.13 -8.38
C ILE A 120 -2.99 4.88 -9.85
N GLN A 121 -4.02 4.83 -10.67
CA GLN A 121 -3.93 4.66 -12.10
C GLN A 121 -4.71 5.77 -12.77
N GLY A 122 -4.20 6.33 -13.86
CA GLY A 122 -4.91 7.35 -14.61
C GLY A 122 -4.01 8.09 -15.57
N ASP A 123 -4.62 8.99 -16.34
CA ASP A 123 -3.88 9.88 -17.23
C ASP A 123 -3.20 10.98 -16.41
N ILE A 124 -1.94 10.73 -16.04
CA ILE A 124 -1.12 11.62 -15.24
C ILE A 124 0.24 11.77 -15.92
N SER A 125 0.62 13.00 -16.26
CA SER A 125 1.97 13.29 -16.74
C SER A 125 3.03 12.82 -15.72
N LEU A 126 4.21 12.41 -16.19
CA LEU A 126 5.32 11.98 -15.31
C LEU A 126 5.67 13.03 -14.25
N ARG A 127 5.60 14.32 -14.62
CA ARG A 127 5.80 15.43 -13.69
C ARG A 127 4.76 15.41 -12.56
N ASN A 128 3.48 15.23 -12.90
CA ASN A 128 2.40 15.18 -11.92
C ASN A 128 2.47 13.91 -11.06
N GLN A 129 2.90 12.76 -11.60
CA GLN A 129 3.15 11.54 -10.83
C GLN A 129 4.22 11.78 -9.75
N TYR A 130 5.33 12.44 -10.11
CA TYR A 130 6.39 12.79 -9.16
C TYR A 130 5.90 13.76 -8.07
N LEU A 131 5.17 14.81 -8.45
CA LEU A 131 4.63 15.79 -7.50
C LEU A 131 3.61 15.15 -6.55
N LEU A 132 2.76 14.25 -7.05
CA LEU A 132 1.82 13.48 -6.23
C LEU A 132 2.57 12.57 -5.27
N ALA A 133 3.60 11.85 -5.74
CA ALA A 133 4.43 11.00 -4.89
C ALA A 133 5.10 11.79 -3.75
N GLN A 134 5.63 12.98 -4.05
CA GLN A 134 6.23 13.88 -3.04
C GLN A 134 5.22 14.36 -2.00
N LYS A 135 3.99 14.69 -2.42
CA LYS A 135 2.92 15.07 -1.47
C LYS A 135 2.47 13.91 -0.60
N ILE A 136 2.36 12.71 -1.16
CA ILE A 136 2.06 11.49 -0.39
C ILE A 136 3.18 11.24 0.62
N LEU A 137 4.44 11.34 0.19
CA LEU A 137 5.60 11.19 1.07
C LEU A 137 5.52 12.17 2.24
N GLY A 138 5.39 13.46 1.96
CA GLY A 138 5.31 14.49 3.01
C GLY A 138 4.12 14.30 3.95
N ALA A 139 2.97 13.82 3.46
CA ALA A 139 1.83 13.52 4.31
C ALA A 139 2.09 12.34 5.26
N LEU A 140 2.78 11.30 4.78
CA LEU A 140 3.14 10.14 5.61
C LEU A 140 4.26 10.46 6.60
N GLU A 141 5.27 11.24 6.18
CA GLU A 141 6.33 11.73 7.06
C GLU A 141 5.79 12.63 8.17
N ALA A 142 4.80 13.48 7.86
CA ALA A 142 4.13 14.33 8.86
C ALA A 142 3.35 13.52 9.92
N ILE A 143 2.95 12.29 9.61
CA ILE A 143 2.36 11.34 10.56
C ILE A 143 3.46 10.69 11.43
N GLY A 144 4.72 10.70 10.99
CA GLY A 144 5.85 10.07 11.67
C GLY A 144 6.24 8.70 11.11
N LEU A 145 5.81 8.37 9.87
CA LEU A 145 6.16 7.11 9.23
C LEU A 145 7.51 7.19 8.53
N ASP A 146 8.35 6.16 8.71
CA ASP A 146 9.55 5.95 7.91
C ASP A 146 9.15 5.55 6.48
N THR A 147 9.37 6.48 5.55
CA THR A 147 8.88 6.35 4.18
C THR A 147 9.94 6.73 3.16
N LYS A 148 9.80 6.19 1.95
CA LYS A 148 10.70 6.47 0.84
C LYS A 148 10.00 6.32 -0.49
N ILE A 149 10.39 7.14 -1.45
CA ILE A 149 10.00 7.00 -2.85
C ILE A 149 10.96 6.01 -3.51
N ILE A 150 10.42 5.12 -4.35
CA ILE A 150 11.20 4.27 -5.25
C ILE A 150 10.72 4.57 -6.67
N ASP A 151 11.57 5.22 -7.47
CA ASP A 151 11.27 5.52 -8.86
C ASP A 151 11.65 4.33 -9.75
N ARG A 152 10.65 3.59 -10.22
CA ARG A 152 10.85 2.40 -11.08
C ARG A 152 11.07 2.72 -12.56
N ILE A 153 10.89 3.98 -12.98
CA ILE A 153 11.25 4.44 -14.32
C ILE A 153 12.77 4.60 -14.39
N GLN A 154 13.36 5.18 -13.34
CA GLN A 154 14.82 5.35 -13.23
C GLN A 154 15.53 4.08 -12.73
N GLU A 155 14.89 3.31 -11.84
CA GLU A 155 15.42 2.05 -11.29
C GLU A 155 14.56 0.84 -11.71
N PRO A 156 14.61 0.44 -13.00
CA PRO A 156 13.80 -0.65 -13.50
C PRO A 156 14.22 -1.98 -12.87
N ILE A 157 13.24 -2.82 -12.56
CA ILE A 157 13.47 -4.21 -12.16
C ILE A 157 13.58 -5.03 -13.45
N GLN A 158 14.62 -5.88 -13.57
CA GLN A 158 14.75 -6.80 -14.70
C GLN A 158 13.48 -7.67 -14.83
N GLY A 159 12.88 -7.68 -16.03
CA GLY A 159 11.73 -8.54 -16.36
C GLY A 159 10.34 -7.94 -16.14
N VAL A 160 10.20 -6.66 -15.78
CA VAL A 160 8.91 -5.95 -15.83
C VAL A 160 8.78 -5.27 -17.20
N PRO A 161 7.76 -5.58 -18.02
CA PRO A 161 7.54 -4.90 -19.29
C PRO A 161 7.40 -3.40 -19.06
N ARG A 162 8.06 -2.60 -19.91
CA ARG A 162 7.74 -1.18 -20.01
C ARG A 162 6.45 -1.10 -20.79
N ASP A 163 5.36 -0.67 -20.17
CA ASP A 163 4.23 -0.17 -20.94
C ASP A 163 4.72 1.13 -21.59
N THR A 164 5.17 1.00 -22.85
CA THR A 164 5.52 2.12 -23.72
C THR A 164 4.22 2.77 -24.16
N HIS A 165 3.89 3.89 -23.52
CA HIS A 165 2.95 4.88 -24.03
C HIS A 165 3.73 6.12 -24.45
#